data_AF-A0A820Z4W8-F1
#
_entry.id   AF-A0A820Z4W8-F1
#
_cell.length_a   1.000
_cell.length_b   1.000
_cell.length_c   1.000
_cell.angle_alpha   90.00
_cell.angle_beta   90.00
_cell.angle_gamma   90.00
#
_symmetry.space_group_name_H-M   'P 1'
#
loop_
_entity.id
_entity.type
_entity.pdbx_description
1 polymer ?
#
loop_
_entity_poly.entity_id
_entity_poly.type
_entity_poly.pdbx_seq_one_letter_code
_entity_poly.pdbx_strand_id
1 'polypeptide(L)'
;IKLNYCSNENEFNYRIKQDEICIMMIEDIERNNYCFTDGNGLVSKGLAKLIYEKLNNNQQKNVIVPSAYQIRIAGCKGLIIIDPQSTFDQFYIKIRPSMKKFECNDWSLDICGYSRATPSRLNNQFIWLLSDLGVSDNTFLRLQQRWFSKKPSRSNYSDDLLKNKIPLPVNECRYIYGCALESQLEEGQCFIRYQILNENGKSCSNPKFECVRGRVIVTKNPCPYAGDMLELWAVDLPELYHLNDVIIFSIRGERPDFNKIAGSDLDGDGYFVYWGQELRLKCQVNPLDYTPDAKQYQPTSISPEDVINYCLSTLTMTSSGEIYNLHAIIVDKNYENYKQRTCQPLAIELARMFSSSVDSGKTGYVIDKKRIQKIREKYGQKYPDFLGKDEKKSYQSVSIVGKLYRNALHYINGKTDKLEEIFAQLNINDNEEKLLPHDTSSAKNIIDQPDISCTSADKSIQLHPGSPLSETQNLISINVSLL
;
A
#
# COMPACT_ATOMS: atom_id res chain seq x y z
N ILE A 1 -6.77 24.98 -18.45
CA ILE A 1 -6.80 23.72 -17.67
C ILE A 1 -5.35 23.28 -17.48
N LYS A 2 -4.76 23.48 -16.30
CA LYS A 2 -3.46 22.87 -15.98
C LYS A 2 -3.74 21.41 -15.67
N LEU A 3 -3.33 20.51 -16.57
CA LEU A 3 -3.38 19.07 -16.32
C LEU A 3 -2.40 18.74 -15.17
N ASN A 4 -2.75 17.78 -14.31
CA ASN A 4 -1.98 17.41 -13.10
C ASN A 4 -0.49 17.06 -13.36
N TYR A 5 -0.11 16.83 -14.63
CA TYR A 5 1.28 16.64 -15.03
C TYR A 5 2.17 17.87 -14.80
N CYS A 6 1.62 19.08 -14.94
CA CYS A 6 2.37 20.33 -14.88
C CYS A 6 2.19 21.10 -13.55
N SER A 7 1.47 20.56 -12.57
CA SER A 7 0.99 21.33 -11.40
C SER A 7 1.47 20.83 -10.02
N ASN A 8 2.44 19.93 -9.95
CA ASN A 8 3.03 19.65 -8.63
C ASN A 8 4.07 20.72 -8.32
N GLU A 9 3.66 21.79 -7.63
CA GLU A 9 4.57 22.62 -6.84
C GLU A 9 5.06 21.78 -5.65
N ASN A 10 5.92 20.81 -5.92
CA ASN A 10 6.68 20.13 -4.89
C ASN A 10 7.98 20.90 -4.66
N GLU A 11 8.43 20.95 -3.41
CA GLU A 11 9.69 21.58 -2.96
C GLU A 11 10.97 21.02 -3.66
N PHE A 12 10.83 20.04 -4.56
CA PHE A 12 11.90 19.26 -5.17
C PHE A 12 12.03 19.41 -6.70
N ASN A 13 11.24 20.26 -7.35
CA ASN A 13 11.29 20.37 -8.81
C ASN A 13 12.63 20.95 -9.29
N TYR A 14 13.49 20.09 -9.83
CA TYR A 14 14.72 20.47 -10.50
C TYR A 14 14.70 19.97 -11.94
N ARG A 15 14.94 20.88 -12.90
CA ARG A 15 14.84 20.65 -14.35
C ARG A 15 16.22 20.50 -14.98
N ILE A 16 16.53 19.35 -15.58
CA ILE A 16 17.76 19.13 -16.38
C ILE A 16 17.45 19.21 -17.87
N LYS A 17 18.29 19.91 -18.65
CA LYS A 17 18.16 20.02 -20.12
C LYS A 17 18.65 18.74 -20.81
N GLN A 18 18.04 18.43 -21.95
CA GLN A 18 18.29 17.20 -22.72
C GLN A 18 19.75 17.03 -23.15
N ASP A 19 20.45 18.11 -23.48
CA ASP A 19 21.83 18.08 -24.00
C ASP A 19 22.86 17.48 -23.01
N GLU A 20 22.46 17.26 -21.73
CA GLU A 20 23.30 16.70 -20.66
C GLU A 20 23.00 15.22 -20.35
N ILE A 21 21.97 14.61 -20.96
CA ILE A 21 21.46 13.28 -20.58
C ILE A 21 21.25 12.39 -21.80
N CYS A 22 21.86 11.21 -21.80
CA CYS A 22 21.52 10.15 -22.74
C CYS A 22 20.25 9.42 -22.28
N ILE A 23 19.22 9.37 -23.13
CA ILE A 23 17.96 8.68 -22.82
C ILE A 23 17.88 7.43 -23.70
N MET A 24 17.67 6.29 -23.05
CA MET A 24 17.55 4.98 -23.70
C MET A 24 16.18 4.38 -23.39
N MET A 25 15.60 3.66 -24.36
CA MET A 25 14.42 2.85 -24.12
C MET A 25 14.84 1.40 -23.85
N ILE A 26 14.23 0.78 -22.85
CA ILE A 26 14.37 -0.65 -22.54
C ILE A 26 12.99 -1.30 -22.41
N GLU A 27 12.86 -2.56 -22.77
CA GLU A 27 11.58 -3.29 -22.73
C GLU A 27 11.09 -3.53 -21.31
N ASP A 28 9.78 -3.57 -21.08
CA ASP A 28 9.23 -4.03 -19.80
C ASP A 28 9.45 -5.53 -19.61
N ILE A 29 9.55 -5.97 -18.35
CA ILE A 29 9.60 -7.39 -18.02
C ILE A 29 8.17 -7.86 -17.76
N GLU A 30 7.59 -8.59 -18.71
CA GLU A 30 6.21 -9.04 -18.64
C GLU A 30 6.11 -10.57 -18.54
N ARG A 31 5.17 -11.06 -17.74
CA ARG A 31 4.80 -12.48 -17.63
C ARG A 31 3.37 -12.61 -17.14
N ASN A 32 2.61 -13.58 -17.65
CA ASN A 32 1.24 -13.88 -17.22
C ASN A 32 0.30 -12.65 -17.21
N ASN A 33 0.43 -11.77 -18.21
CA ASN A 33 -0.32 -10.50 -18.32
C ASN A 33 -0.01 -9.45 -17.24
N TYR A 34 1.04 -9.65 -16.44
CA TYR A 34 1.54 -8.67 -15.49
C TYR A 34 2.88 -8.09 -15.95
N CYS A 35 3.06 -6.79 -15.75
CA CYS A 35 4.34 -6.11 -15.89
C CYS A 35 5.07 -6.09 -14.54
N PHE A 36 6.24 -6.72 -14.47
CA PHE A 36 7.10 -6.80 -13.28
C PHE A 36 7.99 -5.56 -13.10
N THR A 37 7.97 -4.64 -14.06
CA THR A 37 8.72 -3.38 -14.04
C THR A 37 7.83 -2.15 -14.24
N ASP A 38 6.53 -2.28 -13.97
CA ASP A 38 5.52 -1.26 -14.27
C ASP A 38 5.86 0.09 -13.62
N GLY A 39 6.29 1.06 -14.43
CA GLY A 39 6.69 2.39 -13.96
C GLY A 39 8.12 2.50 -13.42
N ASN A 40 8.96 1.46 -13.49
CA ASN A 40 10.34 1.49 -12.98
C ASN A 40 11.43 1.48 -14.07
N GLY A 41 12.14 2.59 -14.22
CA GLY A 41 13.31 2.73 -15.09
C GLY A 41 14.63 2.65 -14.33
N LEU A 42 15.74 2.92 -15.03
CA LEU A 42 17.10 2.90 -14.46
C LEU A 42 17.84 4.23 -14.66
N VAL A 43 18.76 4.55 -13.76
CA VAL A 43 19.65 5.71 -13.86
C VAL A 43 21.09 5.34 -13.60
N SER A 44 22.01 5.85 -14.42
CA SER A 44 23.44 5.65 -14.18
C SER A 44 23.92 6.27 -12.86
N LYS A 45 24.96 5.68 -12.23
CA LYS A 45 25.56 6.18 -10.99
C LYS A 45 26.08 7.61 -11.13
N GLY A 46 26.69 7.95 -12.27
CA GLY A 46 27.19 9.31 -12.56
C GLY A 46 26.05 10.34 -12.59
N LEU A 47 24.97 10.05 -13.31
CA LEU A 47 23.81 10.94 -13.36
C LEU A 47 23.07 11.05 -12.03
N ALA A 48 22.90 9.96 -11.29
CA ALA A 48 22.25 10.00 -9.96
C ALA A 48 22.99 10.93 -8.99
N LYS A 49 24.34 10.83 -8.97
CA LYS A 49 25.19 11.73 -8.19
C LYS A 49 25.01 13.18 -8.64
N LEU A 50 25.06 13.45 -9.94
CA LEU A 50 24.89 14.79 -10.50
C LEU A 50 23.52 15.40 -10.15
N ILE A 51 22.44 14.63 -10.28
CA ILE A 51 21.08 15.03 -9.88
C ILE A 51 21.08 15.46 -8.41
N TYR A 52 21.68 14.64 -7.55
CA TYR A 52 21.66 14.88 -6.13
C TYR A 52 22.52 16.09 -5.70
N GLU A 53 23.69 16.27 -6.31
CA GLU A 53 24.55 17.45 -6.08
C GLU A 53 23.83 18.74 -6.47
N LYS A 54 23.16 18.73 -7.63
CA LYS A 54 22.34 19.84 -8.13
C LYS A 54 21.15 20.16 -7.21
N LEU A 55 20.45 19.14 -6.70
CA LEU A 55 19.33 19.31 -5.75
C LEU A 55 19.77 19.92 -4.41
N ASN A 56 21.02 19.74 -4.00
CA ASN A 56 21.55 20.23 -2.72
C ASN A 56 22.51 21.42 -2.87
N ASN A 57 22.41 22.17 -3.98
CA ASN A 57 23.21 23.38 -4.26
C ASN A 57 24.73 23.16 -4.12
N ASN A 58 25.24 21.95 -4.38
CA ASN A 58 26.64 21.58 -4.21
C ASN A 58 27.23 21.84 -2.80
N GLN A 59 26.40 21.98 -1.76
CA GLN A 59 26.85 22.40 -0.43
C GLN A 59 27.38 21.27 0.45
N GLN A 60 27.14 20.00 0.10
CA GLN A 60 27.51 18.87 0.94
C GLN A 60 28.52 17.94 0.24
N LYS A 61 29.74 17.85 0.79
CA LYS A 61 30.87 17.08 0.22
C LYS A 61 30.88 15.59 0.58
N ASN A 62 29.96 15.10 1.44
CA ASN A 62 29.91 13.72 1.94
C ASN A 62 28.47 13.19 1.95
N VAL A 63 27.81 13.11 0.79
CA VAL A 63 26.40 12.68 0.76
C VAL A 63 26.20 11.30 0.18
N ILE A 64 25.37 10.53 0.88
CA ILE A 64 24.77 9.30 0.38
C ILE A 64 23.92 9.68 -0.82
N VAL A 65 24.30 9.21 -2.00
CA VAL A 65 23.48 9.35 -3.21
C VAL A 65 22.23 8.50 -3.03
N PRO A 66 21.01 9.07 -3.14
CA PRO A 66 19.77 8.32 -3.12
C PRO A 66 19.76 7.21 -4.17
N SER A 67 19.21 6.06 -3.82
CA SER A 67 19.14 4.91 -4.71
C SER A 67 18.02 5.00 -5.73
N ALA A 68 16.96 5.76 -5.45
CA ALA A 68 15.86 5.94 -6.40
C ALA A 68 15.34 7.38 -6.44
N TYR A 69 14.82 7.78 -7.60
CA TYR A 69 14.25 9.10 -7.87
C TYR A 69 12.90 8.95 -8.56
N GLN A 70 11.88 9.65 -8.07
CA GLN A 70 10.62 9.77 -8.78
C GLN A 70 10.74 10.90 -9.80
N ILE A 71 10.36 10.63 -11.05
CA ILE A 71 10.64 11.52 -12.16
C ILE A 71 9.43 11.77 -13.07
N ARG A 72 9.52 12.87 -13.83
CA ARG A 72 8.73 13.13 -15.03
C ARG A 72 9.65 13.57 -16.17
N ILE A 73 9.47 13.01 -17.36
CA ILE A 73 10.28 13.34 -18.55
C ILE A 73 9.51 12.96 -19.83
N ALA A 74 9.36 13.88 -20.80
CA ALA A 74 8.74 13.60 -22.10
C ALA A 74 7.45 12.77 -22.06
N GLY A 75 6.50 13.16 -21.19
CA GLY A 75 5.23 12.44 -21.02
C GLY A 75 5.34 11.09 -20.31
N CYS A 76 6.53 10.73 -19.84
CA CYS A 76 6.78 9.59 -18.98
C CYS A 76 6.71 10.00 -17.50
N LYS A 77 6.13 9.13 -16.68
CA LYS A 77 6.12 9.21 -15.21
C LYS A 77 6.59 7.87 -14.67
N GLY A 78 7.46 7.90 -13.66
CA GLY A 78 7.88 6.68 -12.99
C GLY A 78 8.91 6.92 -11.90
N LEU A 79 9.49 5.82 -11.43
CA LEU A 79 10.63 5.79 -10.54
C LEU A 79 11.87 5.28 -11.30
N ILE A 80 13.01 5.93 -11.16
CA ILE A 80 14.29 5.42 -11.69
C ILE A 80 15.18 4.99 -10.53
N ILE A 81 15.72 3.78 -10.60
CA ILE A 81 16.66 3.22 -9.61
C ILE A 81 18.08 3.16 -10.18
N ILE A 82 19.10 3.31 -9.33
CA ILE A 82 20.51 3.20 -9.76
C ILE A 82 20.73 1.88 -10.50
N ASP A 83 21.25 1.99 -11.73
CA ASP A 83 21.63 0.85 -12.55
C ASP A 83 22.88 0.17 -11.93
N PRO A 84 22.77 -1.09 -11.48
CA PRO A 84 23.87 -1.80 -10.84
C PRO A 84 25.10 -1.91 -11.75
N GLN A 85 24.89 -2.02 -13.05
CA GLN A 85 25.92 -2.21 -14.06
C GLN A 85 26.62 -0.90 -14.48
N SER A 86 26.06 0.25 -14.10
CA SER A 86 26.61 1.54 -14.49
C SER A 86 27.87 1.92 -13.70
N THR A 87 28.68 2.80 -14.31
CA THR A 87 29.85 3.44 -13.71
C THR A 87 29.59 4.93 -13.43
N PHE A 88 30.50 5.60 -12.70
CA PHE A 88 30.32 7.01 -12.29
C PHE A 88 30.60 8.03 -13.40
N ASP A 89 31.20 7.60 -14.52
CA ASP A 89 31.47 8.39 -15.72
C ASP A 89 30.33 8.32 -16.76
N GLN A 90 29.30 7.52 -16.50
CA GLN A 90 28.13 7.39 -17.37
C GLN A 90 27.00 8.32 -16.94
N PHE A 91 26.31 8.90 -17.93
CA PHE A 91 25.22 9.87 -17.72
C PHE A 91 24.00 9.53 -18.58
N TYR A 92 23.20 8.57 -18.11
CA TYR A 92 22.00 8.13 -18.81
C TYR A 92 20.82 7.81 -17.90
N ILE A 93 19.64 7.80 -18.52
CA ILE A 93 18.38 7.25 -18.01
C ILE A 93 17.87 6.18 -18.98
N LYS A 94 17.42 5.04 -18.46
CA LYS A 94 16.70 4.02 -19.22
C LYS A 94 15.21 4.08 -18.83
N ILE A 95 14.35 4.33 -19.81
CA ILE A 95 12.89 4.46 -19.68
C ILE A 95 12.21 3.21 -20.26
N ARG A 96 11.09 2.81 -19.68
CA ARG A 96 10.26 1.67 -20.14
C ARG A 96 8.94 2.12 -20.76
N PRO A 97 8.34 1.32 -21.66
CA PRO A 97 7.01 1.59 -22.22
C PRO A 97 5.95 1.89 -21.16
N SER A 98 5.90 1.14 -20.06
CA SER A 98 4.97 1.33 -18.94
C SER A 98 5.03 2.71 -18.30
N MET A 99 6.18 3.39 -18.38
CA MET A 99 6.34 4.75 -17.86
C MET A 99 5.68 5.81 -18.75
N LYS A 100 5.57 5.56 -20.06
CA LYS A 100 5.05 6.51 -21.05
C LYS A 100 3.53 6.64 -20.93
N LYS A 101 3.03 7.83 -20.58
CA LYS A 101 1.58 8.06 -20.44
C LYS A 101 0.98 8.84 -21.60
N PHE A 102 1.77 9.65 -22.30
CA PHE A 102 1.37 10.34 -23.53
C PHE A 102 2.60 10.78 -24.34
N GLU A 103 2.41 11.10 -25.62
CA GLU A 103 3.46 11.65 -26.47
C GLU A 103 3.78 13.11 -26.09
N CYS A 104 5.06 13.42 -25.88
CA CYS A 104 5.51 14.76 -25.57
C CYS A 104 6.95 14.98 -26.07
N ASN A 105 7.20 16.14 -26.68
CA ASN A 105 8.52 16.50 -27.22
C ASN A 105 9.40 17.27 -26.22
N ASP A 106 8.94 17.51 -24.98
CA ASP A 106 9.71 18.17 -23.94
C ASP A 106 10.47 17.13 -23.09
N TRP A 107 11.75 16.95 -23.39
CA TRP A 107 12.64 15.97 -22.76
C TRP A 107 13.33 16.47 -21.50
N SER A 108 12.85 17.56 -20.91
CA SER A 108 13.39 17.97 -19.63
C SER A 108 13.03 17.01 -18.51
N LEU A 109 14.01 16.71 -17.67
CA LEU A 109 13.83 15.84 -16.51
C LEU A 109 13.40 16.66 -15.30
N ASP A 110 12.24 16.36 -14.73
CA ASP A 110 11.78 16.87 -13.44
C ASP A 110 11.89 15.81 -12.35
N ILE A 111 12.56 16.15 -11.24
CA ILE A 111 12.61 15.30 -10.05
C ILE A 111 11.44 15.63 -9.11
N CYS A 112 10.58 14.65 -8.84
CA CYS A 112 9.42 14.80 -7.95
C CYS A 112 9.73 14.39 -6.50
N GLY A 113 10.73 13.53 -6.31
CA GLY A 113 11.16 13.02 -5.01
C GLY A 113 12.32 12.02 -5.14
N TYR A 114 12.90 11.60 -4.02
CA TYR A 114 13.98 10.61 -3.98
C TYR A 114 13.93 9.76 -2.71
N SER A 115 14.55 8.58 -2.75
CA SER A 115 14.58 7.60 -1.65
C SER A 115 15.25 8.16 -0.41
N ARG A 116 14.66 7.93 0.78
CA ARG A 116 15.17 8.38 2.07
C ARG A 116 14.86 7.37 3.18
N ALA A 117 15.73 7.32 4.17
CA ALA A 117 15.49 6.59 5.42
C ALA A 117 14.34 7.23 6.21
N THR A 118 13.10 6.85 5.89
CA THR A 118 11.90 7.40 6.52
C THR A 118 11.34 6.37 7.52
N PRO A 119 11.43 6.62 8.84
CA PRO A 119 10.78 5.78 9.83
C PRO A 119 9.28 5.72 9.59
N SER A 120 8.69 4.56 9.85
CA SER A 120 7.25 4.37 9.67
C SER A 120 6.48 4.45 10.98
N ARG A 121 5.17 4.60 10.85
CA ARG A 121 4.22 4.61 11.97
C ARG A 121 3.06 3.70 11.62
N LEU A 122 2.41 3.14 12.63
CA LEU A 122 1.09 2.55 12.44
C LEU A 122 0.08 3.63 12.07
N ASN A 123 -1.13 3.22 11.69
CA ASN A 123 -2.30 4.07 11.57
C ASN A 123 -3.54 3.19 11.76
N ASN A 124 -4.74 3.78 11.78
CA ASN A 124 -6.00 3.03 11.94
C ASN A 124 -6.12 1.84 10.98
N GLN A 125 -5.69 2.01 9.73
CA GLN A 125 -5.80 0.97 8.71
C GLN A 125 -4.84 -0.19 8.96
N PHE A 126 -3.55 0.10 9.16
CA PHE A 126 -2.56 -0.94 9.46
C PHE A 126 -2.96 -1.72 10.71
N ILE A 127 -3.48 -1.06 11.74
CA ILE A 127 -3.95 -1.71 12.96
C ILE A 127 -5.11 -2.67 12.66
N TRP A 128 -6.06 -2.28 11.81
CA TRP A 128 -7.14 -3.20 11.40
C TRP A 128 -6.63 -4.40 10.61
N LEU A 129 -5.76 -4.19 9.63
CA LEU A 129 -5.21 -5.29 8.83
C LEU A 129 -4.42 -6.26 9.71
N LEU A 130 -3.54 -5.73 10.57
CA LEU A 130 -2.75 -6.54 11.48
C LEU A 130 -3.63 -7.30 12.48
N SER A 131 -4.68 -6.67 13.02
CA SER A 131 -5.65 -7.34 13.90
C SER A 131 -6.42 -8.44 13.16
N ASP A 132 -6.83 -8.22 11.91
CA ASP A 132 -7.46 -9.23 11.06
C ASP A 132 -6.52 -10.42 10.76
N LEU A 133 -5.23 -10.14 10.63
CA LEU A 133 -4.18 -11.13 10.42
C LEU A 133 -3.67 -11.77 11.72
N GLY A 134 -4.36 -11.51 12.84
CA GLY A 134 -4.18 -12.18 14.13
C GLY A 134 -3.12 -11.58 15.05
N VAL A 135 -2.64 -10.35 14.79
CA VAL A 135 -1.85 -9.61 15.78
C VAL A 135 -2.76 -9.20 16.94
N SER A 136 -2.37 -9.55 18.15
CA SER A 136 -3.15 -9.28 19.36
C SER A 136 -3.38 -7.79 19.60
N ASP A 137 -4.59 -7.43 20.02
CA ASP A 137 -4.97 -6.09 20.45
C ASP A 137 -4.01 -5.53 21.52
N ASN A 138 -3.52 -6.39 22.42
CA ASN A 138 -2.57 -6.03 23.47
C ASN A 138 -1.23 -5.52 22.91
N THR A 139 -0.81 -6.00 21.74
CA THR A 139 0.40 -5.50 21.08
C THR A 139 0.27 -4.03 20.73
N PHE A 140 -0.86 -3.59 20.19
CA PHE A 140 -1.06 -2.18 19.85
C PHE A 140 -1.20 -1.29 21.10
N LEU A 141 -1.84 -1.80 22.15
CA LEU A 141 -1.90 -1.11 23.45
C LEU A 141 -0.50 -0.90 24.04
N ARG A 142 0.38 -1.91 24.00
CA ARG A 142 1.78 -1.78 24.43
C ARG A 142 2.56 -0.77 23.59
N LEU A 143 2.40 -0.78 22.27
CA LEU A 143 3.05 0.20 21.39
C LEU A 143 2.59 1.63 21.72
N GLN A 144 1.29 1.83 21.97
CA GLN A 144 0.76 3.13 22.38
C GLN A 144 1.26 3.54 23.77
N GLN A 145 1.31 2.62 24.74
CA GLN A 145 1.86 2.87 26.06
C GLN A 145 3.31 3.35 25.98
N ARG A 146 4.17 2.64 25.22
CA ARG A 146 5.56 3.05 24.99
C ARG A 146 5.67 4.42 24.36
N TRP A 147 4.76 4.76 23.44
CA TRP A 147 4.72 6.09 22.86
C TRP A 147 4.37 7.15 23.92
N PHE A 148 3.36 6.94 24.75
CA PHE A 148 2.97 7.87 25.81
C PHE A 148 4.06 8.03 26.88
N SER A 149 4.83 6.97 27.18
CA SER A 149 5.98 7.05 28.10
C SER A 149 7.07 8.02 27.62
N LYS A 150 7.20 8.24 26.30
CA LYS A 150 8.10 9.26 25.72
C LYS A 150 7.55 10.68 25.83
N LYS A 151 6.37 10.87 26.44
CA LYS A 151 5.69 12.15 26.66
C LYS A 151 5.63 13.01 25.38
N PRO A 152 5.06 12.50 24.27
CA PRO A 152 4.91 13.29 23.05
C PRO A 152 4.08 14.55 23.35
N SER A 153 4.45 15.66 22.71
CA SER A 153 3.73 16.93 22.86
C SER A 153 2.26 16.76 22.46
N ARG A 154 1.35 17.10 23.38
CA ARG A 154 -0.11 16.96 23.20
C ARG A 154 -0.65 17.88 22.09
N SER A 155 -0.06 19.07 21.92
CA SER A 155 -0.46 20.03 20.89
C SER A 155 0.14 19.69 19.53
N ASN A 156 1.44 19.35 19.49
CA ASN A 156 2.16 19.20 18.22
C ASN A 156 1.85 17.85 17.54
N TYR A 157 1.36 16.87 18.32
CA TYR A 157 1.04 15.53 17.83
C TYR A 157 -0.43 15.17 18.02
N SER A 158 -1.34 16.13 18.27
CA SER A 158 -2.77 15.84 18.48
C SER A 158 -3.37 15.02 17.34
N ASP A 159 -3.10 15.41 16.10
CA ASP A 159 -3.55 14.73 14.90
C ASP A 159 -2.99 13.30 14.79
N ASP A 160 -1.70 13.14 15.09
CA ASP A 160 -1.03 11.84 15.05
C ASP A 160 -1.57 10.92 16.16
N LEU A 161 -1.80 11.46 17.36
CA LEU A 161 -2.37 10.75 18.49
C LEU A 161 -3.79 10.25 18.16
N LEU A 162 -4.65 11.14 17.65
CA LEU A 162 -6.04 10.80 17.32
C LEU A 162 -6.16 9.87 16.10
N LYS A 163 -5.22 9.90 15.16
CA LYS A 163 -5.21 9.01 13.99
C LYS A 163 -4.42 7.71 14.23
N ASN A 164 -4.08 7.43 15.49
CA ASN A 164 -3.26 6.29 15.92
C ASN A 164 -1.98 6.13 15.10
N LYS A 165 -1.30 7.25 14.80
CA LYS A 165 0.00 7.26 14.14
C LYS A 165 1.12 6.85 15.09
N ILE A 166 1.00 5.65 15.65
CA ILE A 166 1.89 5.14 16.69
C ILE A 166 3.28 4.87 16.08
N PRO A 167 4.35 5.55 16.56
CA PRO A 167 5.70 5.31 16.07
C PRO A 167 6.17 3.89 16.38
N LEU A 168 6.76 3.25 15.37
CA LEU A 168 7.43 1.95 15.53
C LEU A 168 8.93 2.16 15.80
N PRO A 169 9.66 1.12 16.27
CA PRO A 169 11.11 1.22 16.44
C PRO A 169 11.79 1.65 15.13
N VAL A 170 12.58 2.72 15.21
CA VAL A 170 13.12 3.44 14.05
C VAL A 170 14.09 2.62 13.21
N ASN A 171 14.57 1.47 13.67
CA ASN A 171 15.44 0.56 12.91
C ASN A 171 14.79 -0.82 12.68
N GLU A 172 13.46 -0.89 12.80
CA GLU A 172 12.67 -2.10 12.51
C GLU A 172 11.54 -1.83 11.50
N CYS A 173 11.45 -0.61 10.96
CA CYS A 173 10.39 -0.20 10.06
C CYS A 173 10.79 0.92 9.10
N ARG A 174 10.25 0.95 7.89
CA ARG A 174 10.47 2.02 6.91
C ARG A 174 9.19 2.34 6.14
N TYR A 175 9.11 3.56 5.62
CA TYR A 175 8.26 3.93 4.50
C TYR A 175 9.16 4.27 3.30
N ILE A 176 9.29 3.35 2.35
CA ILE A 176 10.31 3.40 1.28
C ILE A 176 9.72 3.06 -0.07
N TYR A 177 10.35 3.53 -1.15
CA TYR A 177 9.90 3.24 -2.51
C TYR A 177 10.08 1.77 -2.87
N GLY A 178 9.13 1.24 -3.62
CA GLY A 178 9.25 -0.05 -4.30
C GLY A 178 10.00 0.08 -5.62
N CYS A 179 10.89 -0.86 -5.89
CA CYS A 179 11.64 -0.94 -7.15
C CYS A 179 11.73 -2.40 -7.62
N ALA A 180 12.04 -2.61 -8.90
CA ALA A 180 12.27 -3.91 -9.50
C ALA A 180 13.40 -3.86 -10.53
N LEU A 181 14.33 -4.80 -10.41
CA LEU A 181 15.46 -4.95 -11.34
C LEU A 181 15.91 -6.41 -11.39
N GLU A 182 16.65 -6.76 -12.43
CA GLU A 182 17.18 -8.12 -12.59
C GLU A 182 18.12 -8.50 -11.44
N SER A 183 17.74 -9.55 -10.71
CA SER A 183 18.45 -10.02 -9.53
C SER A 183 18.24 -11.52 -9.30
N GLN A 184 18.89 -12.04 -8.25
CA GLN A 184 18.75 -13.43 -7.82
C GLN A 184 17.52 -13.69 -6.93
N LEU A 185 16.68 -12.67 -6.69
CA LEU A 185 15.48 -12.81 -5.87
C LEU A 185 14.46 -13.75 -6.52
N GLU A 186 14.03 -14.77 -5.78
CA GLU A 186 12.91 -15.64 -6.16
C GLU A 186 11.55 -15.02 -5.80
N GLU A 187 10.45 -15.61 -6.28
CA GLU A 187 9.10 -15.18 -5.90
C GLU A 187 8.93 -15.17 -4.37
N GLY A 188 8.29 -14.12 -3.83
CA GLY A 188 8.09 -13.93 -2.40
C GLY A 188 9.35 -13.46 -1.66
N GLN A 189 10.47 -13.25 -2.36
CA GLN A 189 11.68 -12.65 -1.78
C GLN A 189 11.80 -11.17 -2.13
N CYS A 190 12.45 -10.43 -1.23
CA CYS A 190 12.81 -9.03 -1.47
C CYS A 190 14.23 -8.73 -0.96
N PHE A 191 14.82 -7.63 -1.42
CA PHE A 191 16.05 -7.09 -0.85
C PHE A 191 15.76 -5.73 -0.20
N ILE A 192 16.27 -5.54 1.01
CA ILE A 192 16.16 -4.29 1.76
C ILE A 192 17.46 -4.04 2.51
N ARG A 193 18.09 -2.91 2.20
CA ARG A 193 19.20 -2.37 2.98
C ARG A 193 18.82 -0.98 3.46
N TYR A 194 18.89 -0.76 4.76
CA TYR A 194 18.41 0.46 5.40
C TYR A 194 19.54 1.21 6.08
N GLN A 195 19.45 2.53 6.11
CA GLN A 195 20.32 3.35 6.93
C GLN A 195 19.95 3.21 8.41
N ILE A 196 20.92 2.97 9.30
CA ILE A 196 20.71 3.02 10.75
C ILE A 196 20.49 4.47 11.18
N LEU A 197 19.36 4.72 11.85
CA LEU A 197 18.98 6.02 12.39
C LEU A 197 19.18 6.07 13.91
N ASN A 198 19.39 7.27 14.44
CA ASN A 198 19.36 7.48 15.89
C ASN A 198 17.92 7.39 16.44
N GLU A 199 17.75 7.42 17.77
CA GLU A 199 16.46 7.29 18.44
C GLU A 199 15.41 8.34 18.02
N ASN A 200 15.85 9.49 17.50
CA ASN A 200 15.00 10.56 17.00
C ASN A 200 14.64 10.39 15.51
N GLY A 201 15.03 9.28 14.88
CA GLY A 201 14.80 9.01 13.47
C GLY A 201 15.66 9.87 12.53
N LYS A 202 16.80 10.37 12.99
CA LYS A 202 17.71 11.20 12.17
C LYS A 202 18.97 10.43 11.77
N SER A 203 19.51 10.79 10.61
CA SER A 203 20.82 10.32 10.13
C SER A 203 21.92 10.68 11.12
N CYS A 204 22.84 9.74 11.34
CA CYS A 204 24.10 10.01 12.04
C CYS A 204 25.10 10.72 11.11
N SER A 205 26.13 11.35 11.70
CA SER A 205 27.21 12.04 10.95
C SER A 205 27.99 11.10 10.02
N ASN A 206 28.18 9.85 10.46
CA ASN A 206 28.72 8.75 9.66
C ASN A 206 27.62 7.71 9.47
N PRO A 207 26.87 7.77 8.36
CA PRO A 207 25.81 6.82 8.09
C PRO A 207 26.31 5.39 8.03
N LYS A 208 25.60 4.50 8.72
CA LYS A 208 25.81 3.06 8.67
C LYS A 208 24.58 2.41 8.04
N PHE A 209 24.78 1.28 7.40
CA PHE A 209 23.72 0.56 6.70
C PHE A 209 23.73 -0.91 7.08
N GLU A 210 22.55 -1.50 7.16
CA GLU A 210 22.34 -2.91 7.46
C GLU A 210 21.35 -3.53 6.48
N CYS A 211 21.57 -4.81 6.18
CA CYS A 211 20.66 -5.61 5.36
C CYS A 211 19.64 -6.30 6.26
N VAL A 212 18.36 -6.17 5.90
CA VAL A 212 17.28 -6.94 6.55
C VAL A 212 17.41 -8.41 6.14
N ARG A 213 17.16 -9.34 7.07
CA ARG A 213 17.17 -10.78 6.81
C ARG A 213 15.94 -11.42 7.43
N GLY A 214 15.34 -12.36 6.70
CA GLY A 214 14.17 -13.11 7.18
C GLY A 214 12.86 -12.41 6.89
N ARG A 215 11.83 -12.69 7.70
CA ARG A 215 10.46 -12.27 7.44
C ARG A 215 10.29 -10.75 7.52
N VAL A 216 9.58 -10.20 6.54
CA VAL A 216 9.20 -8.79 6.50
C VAL A 216 7.73 -8.65 6.11
N ILE A 217 7.03 -7.73 6.76
CA ILE A 217 5.66 -7.36 6.42
C ILE A 217 5.72 -6.16 5.48
N VAL A 218 5.01 -6.25 4.36
CA VAL A 218 4.97 -5.20 3.34
C VAL A 218 3.53 -4.91 2.96
N THR A 219 3.17 -3.62 2.97
CA THR A 219 1.89 -3.16 2.44
C THR A 219 1.99 -1.68 2.04
N LYS A 220 0.91 -1.07 1.56
CA LYS A 220 0.83 0.36 1.26
C LYS A 220 -0.29 1.05 2.02
N ASN A 221 -0.30 2.37 1.99
CA ASN A 221 -1.38 3.17 2.56
C ASN A 221 -1.93 4.12 1.49
N PRO A 222 -3.24 4.08 1.17
CA PRO A 222 -4.29 3.22 1.74
C PRO A 222 -4.36 1.80 1.15
N CYS A 223 -4.65 0.82 2.01
CA CYS A 223 -4.85 -0.61 1.67
C CYS A 223 -5.99 -1.25 2.49
N PRO A 224 -7.23 -1.36 1.97
CA PRO A 224 -8.40 -1.72 2.78
C PRO A 224 -8.55 -3.22 3.08
N TYR A 225 -7.83 -4.10 2.39
CA TYR A 225 -8.03 -5.55 2.46
C TYR A 225 -6.82 -6.27 3.09
N ALA A 226 -7.07 -7.21 4.01
CA ALA A 226 -6.01 -7.90 4.75
C ALA A 226 -5.07 -8.74 3.88
N GLY A 227 -5.55 -9.31 2.77
CA GLY A 227 -4.70 -10.11 1.87
C GLY A 227 -3.62 -9.30 1.15
N ASP A 228 -3.73 -7.97 1.14
CA ASP A 228 -2.78 -7.08 0.49
C ASP A 228 -1.67 -6.60 1.46
N MET A 229 -1.63 -7.16 2.68
CA MET A 229 -0.50 -7.08 3.58
C MET A 229 0.28 -8.38 3.51
N LEU A 230 1.38 -8.35 2.76
CA LEU A 230 2.18 -9.54 2.45
C LEU A 230 3.23 -9.78 3.53
N GLU A 231 3.52 -11.06 3.78
CA GLU A 231 4.76 -11.50 4.41
C GLU A 231 5.73 -11.95 3.31
N LEU A 232 6.83 -11.23 3.14
CA LEU A 232 7.92 -11.56 2.21
C LEU A 232 9.16 -12.04 2.98
N TRP A 233 10.11 -12.63 2.25
CA TRP A 233 11.40 -13.05 2.80
C TRP A 233 12.53 -12.13 2.33
N ALA A 234 13.09 -11.33 3.23
CA ALA A 234 14.24 -10.50 2.95
C ALA A 234 15.53 -11.32 2.84
N VAL A 235 16.21 -11.19 1.69
CA VAL A 235 17.48 -11.86 1.37
C VAL A 235 18.61 -10.84 1.32
N ASP A 236 19.76 -11.22 1.85
CA ASP A 236 20.99 -10.43 1.81
C ASP A 236 21.74 -10.70 0.51
N LEU A 237 21.77 -9.69 -0.39
CA LEU A 237 22.39 -9.77 -1.71
C LEU A 237 23.51 -8.74 -1.86
N PRO A 238 24.79 -9.14 -1.72
CA PRO A 238 25.95 -8.24 -1.80
C PRO A 238 26.00 -7.39 -3.07
N GLU A 239 25.57 -7.93 -4.21
CA GLU A 239 25.52 -7.23 -5.49
C GLU A 239 24.59 -6.00 -5.46
N LEU A 240 23.62 -5.95 -4.54
CA LEU A 240 22.66 -4.85 -4.38
C LEU A 240 23.04 -3.84 -3.26
N TYR A 241 24.23 -3.95 -2.64
CA TYR A 241 24.63 -3.08 -1.51
C TYR A 241 24.76 -1.59 -1.82
N HIS A 242 24.75 -1.22 -3.10
CA HIS A 242 24.70 0.17 -3.55
C HIS A 242 23.28 0.76 -3.47
N LEU A 243 22.26 -0.07 -3.23
CA LEU A 243 20.85 0.31 -3.11
C LEU A 243 20.47 0.37 -1.63
N ASN A 244 19.99 1.52 -1.18
CA ASN A 244 19.65 1.82 0.20
C ASN A 244 18.29 2.51 0.28
N ASP A 245 17.55 2.22 1.36
CA ASP A 245 16.27 2.84 1.68
C ASP A 245 15.24 2.74 0.53
N VAL A 246 15.25 1.57 -0.13
CA VAL A 246 14.29 1.09 -1.13
C VAL A 246 14.02 -0.38 -0.85
N ILE A 247 12.84 -0.87 -1.25
CA ILE A 247 12.55 -2.31 -1.30
C ILE A 247 12.66 -2.77 -2.75
N ILE A 248 13.48 -3.79 -3.00
CA ILE A 248 13.59 -4.44 -4.30
C ILE A 248 12.71 -5.67 -4.29
N PHE A 249 11.68 -5.67 -5.13
CA PHE A 249 10.82 -6.83 -5.36
C PHE A 249 11.44 -7.78 -6.39
N SER A 250 11.11 -9.06 -6.28
CA SER A 250 11.46 -10.03 -7.32
C SER A 250 10.73 -9.74 -8.63
N ILE A 251 11.42 -10.00 -9.75
CA ILE A 251 10.85 -10.02 -11.10
C ILE A 251 10.46 -11.45 -11.54
N ARG A 252 10.45 -12.39 -10.59
CA ARG A 252 10.08 -13.80 -10.78
C ARG A 252 8.72 -14.09 -10.16
N GLY A 253 8.16 -15.22 -10.54
CA GLY A 253 6.84 -15.67 -10.08
C GLY A 253 5.71 -15.37 -11.06
N GLU A 254 4.49 -15.68 -10.62
CA GLU A 254 3.30 -15.59 -11.46
C GLU A 254 2.67 -14.20 -11.51
N ARG A 255 2.72 -13.47 -10.39
CA ARG A 255 2.19 -12.11 -10.23
C ARG A 255 3.19 -11.29 -9.42
N PRO A 256 3.53 -10.05 -9.83
CA PRO A 256 4.47 -9.21 -9.08
C PRO A 256 3.97 -8.94 -7.66
N ASP A 257 4.85 -9.02 -6.66
CA ASP A 257 4.47 -8.83 -5.25
C ASP A 257 3.96 -7.41 -4.97
N PHE A 258 4.49 -6.40 -5.65
CA PHE A 258 3.95 -5.04 -5.56
C PHE A 258 2.52 -4.95 -6.09
N ASN A 259 2.19 -5.68 -7.17
CA ASN A 259 0.83 -5.70 -7.71
C ASN A 259 -0.16 -6.45 -6.80
N LYS A 260 0.31 -7.47 -6.06
CA LYS A 260 -0.46 -8.13 -4.99
C LYS A 260 -0.82 -7.14 -3.87
N ILE A 261 -0.03 -6.08 -3.66
CA ILE A 261 -0.28 -5.04 -2.65
C ILE A 261 -1.22 -3.97 -3.22
N ALA A 262 -2.53 -4.19 -3.10
CA ALA A 262 -3.55 -3.20 -3.45
C ALA A 262 -3.42 -2.65 -4.89
N GLY A 263 -3.05 -3.53 -5.84
CA GLY A 263 -2.92 -3.20 -7.26
C GLY A 263 -1.81 -2.19 -7.56
N SER A 264 -0.77 -2.10 -6.72
CA SER A 264 0.30 -1.13 -6.89
C SER A 264 1.09 -1.28 -8.20
N ASP A 265 1.75 -0.18 -8.57
CA ASP A 265 2.81 -0.12 -9.57
C ASP A 265 4.12 0.37 -8.90
N LEU A 266 5.14 0.68 -9.70
CA LEU A 266 6.43 1.20 -9.25
C LEU A 266 6.68 2.63 -9.76
N ASP A 267 5.63 3.42 -9.97
CA ASP A 267 5.74 4.80 -10.49
C ASP A 267 6.05 5.87 -9.42
N GLY A 268 6.33 5.40 -8.20
CA GLY A 268 6.61 6.18 -7.00
C GLY A 268 5.82 5.76 -5.77
N ASP A 269 5.20 4.57 -5.78
CA ASP A 269 4.50 4.03 -4.62
C ASP A 269 5.45 3.80 -3.43
N GLY A 270 5.01 4.25 -2.25
CA GLY A 270 5.70 4.07 -0.99
C GLY A 270 5.08 2.93 -0.18
N TYR A 271 5.95 2.08 0.36
CA TYR A 271 5.57 0.87 1.08
C TYR A 271 5.89 1.00 2.56
N PHE A 272 4.91 0.66 3.40
CA PHE A 272 5.16 0.30 4.78
C PHE A 272 5.90 -1.04 4.80
N VAL A 273 7.11 -1.04 5.34
CA VAL A 273 7.92 -2.24 5.56
C VAL A 273 8.20 -2.36 7.04
N TYR A 274 7.96 -3.53 7.62
CA TYR A 274 8.26 -3.84 9.02
C TYR A 274 8.94 -5.19 9.16
N TRP A 275 10.05 -5.25 9.88
CA TRP A 275 10.83 -6.48 10.12
C TRP A 275 11.11 -6.75 11.61
N GLY A 276 10.44 -6.01 12.49
CA GLY A 276 10.46 -6.27 13.92
C GLY A 276 9.65 -7.50 14.30
N GLN A 277 9.76 -7.93 15.56
CA GLN A 277 9.17 -9.19 16.03
C GLN A 277 7.77 -9.06 16.63
N GLU A 278 7.31 -7.86 16.95
CA GLU A 278 6.08 -7.68 17.73
C GLU A 278 4.80 -7.82 16.89
N LEU A 279 4.86 -7.47 15.59
CA LEU A 279 3.71 -7.48 14.68
C LEU A 279 3.60 -8.74 13.82
N ARG A 280 4.10 -9.90 14.31
CA ARG A 280 4.07 -11.15 13.53
C ARG A 280 2.64 -11.57 13.17
N LEU A 281 2.39 -11.72 11.88
CA LEU A 281 1.13 -12.23 11.34
C LEU A 281 0.90 -13.68 11.82
N LYS A 282 -0.35 -14.04 12.10
CA LYS A 282 -0.76 -15.38 12.55
C LYS A 282 -1.53 -16.16 11.50
N CYS A 283 -2.03 -15.49 10.47
CA CYS A 283 -2.63 -16.09 9.30
C CYS A 283 -2.26 -15.30 8.04
N GLN A 284 -2.47 -15.92 6.88
CA GLN A 284 -2.34 -15.30 5.58
C GLN A 284 -3.69 -15.31 4.88
N VAL A 285 -3.91 -14.31 4.04
CA VAL A 285 -5.10 -14.17 3.20
C VAL A 285 -4.60 -13.93 1.79
N ASN A 286 -5.22 -14.58 0.80
CA ASN A 286 -4.83 -14.37 -0.59
C ASN A 286 -5.08 -12.91 -1.00
N PRO A 287 -4.11 -12.26 -1.67
CA PRO A 287 -4.26 -10.89 -2.16
C PRO A 287 -5.44 -10.74 -3.11
N LEU A 288 -6.05 -9.57 -3.12
CA LEU A 288 -7.16 -9.32 -4.02
C LEU A 288 -6.64 -9.08 -5.44
N ASP A 289 -7.35 -9.59 -6.45
CA ASP A 289 -7.14 -9.17 -7.83
C ASP A 289 -7.95 -7.90 -8.09
N TYR A 290 -7.23 -6.85 -8.48
CA TYR A 290 -7.76 -5.53 -8.79
C TYR A 290 -7.84 -5.27 -10.31
N THR A 291 -7.54 -6.29 -11.12
CA THR A 291 -7.69 -6.21 -12.58
C THR A 291 -9.15 -5.85 -12.91
N PRO A 292 -9.40 -4.75 -13.66
CA PRO A 292 -10.75 -4.34 -14.01
C PRO A 292 -11.45 -5.39 -14.90
N ASP A 293 -12.74 -5.63 -14.66
CA ASP A 293 -13.54 -6.63 -15.39
C ASP A 293 -13.72 -6.31 -16.90
N ALA A 294 -13.46 -5.08 -17.36
CA ALA A 294 -13.46 -4.72 -18.77
C ALA A 294 -12.58 -3.49 -19.08
N LYS A 295 -11.87 -3.52 -20.22
CA LYS A 295 -11.21 -2.33 -20.79
C LYS A 295 -12.30 -1.31 -21.15
N GLN A 296 -12.27 -0.14 -20.52
CA GLN A 296 -13.15 0.95 -20.90
C GLN A 296 -12.66 1.60 -22.21
N TYR A 297 -13.63 2.05 -23.00
CA TYR A 297 -13.45 2.67 -24.30
C TYR A 297 -12.46 3.83 -24.24
N GLN A 298 -11.36 3.73 -24.99
CA GLN A 298 -10.46 4.86 -25.24
C GLN A 298 -10.87 5.51 -26.56
N PRO A 299 -11.41 6.75 -26.56
CA PRO A 299 -11.75 7.43 -27.80
C PRO A 299 -10.49 7.71 -28.62
N THR A 300 -10.53 7.44 -29.92
CA THR A 300 -9.44 7.71 -30.88
C THR A 300 -9.20 9.21 -31.12
N SER A 301 -10.14 10.07 -30.74
CA SER A 301 -10.03 11.52 -30.81
C SER A 301 -10.82 12.16 -29.67
N ILE A 302 -10.25 13.19 -29.03
CA ILE A 302 -10.90 13.91 -27.93
C ILE A 302 -11.52 15.20 -28.47
N SER A 303 -12.84 15.33 -28.39
CA SER A 303 -13.55 16.56 -28.69
C SER A 303 -13.63 17.50 -27.47
N PRO A 304 -13.87 18.81 -27.64
CA PRO A 304 -14.16 19.71 -26.52
C PRO A 304 -15.33 19.23 -25.64
N GLU A 305 -16.34 18.59 -26.25
CA GLU A 305 -17.49 18.01 -25.55
C GLU A 305 -17.06 16.86 -24.62
N ASP A 306 -16.11 16.02 -25.05
CA ASP A 306 -15.56 14.95 -24.21
C ASP A 306 -14.84 15.51 -22.98
N VAL A 307 -14.13 16.64 -23.14
CA VAL A 307 -13.47 17.32 -22.02
C VAL A 307 -14.51 17.88 -21.05
N ILE A 308 -15.59 18.49 -21.54
CA ILE A 308 -16.69 18.99 -20.70
C ILE A 308 -17.35 17.83 -19.95
N ASN A 309 -17.70 16.75 -20.65
CA ASN A 309 -18.31 15.56 -20.07
C ASN A 309 -17.40 14.88 -19.03
N TYR A 310 -16.10 14.80 -19.30
CA TYR A 310 -15.12 14.29 -18.34
C TYR A 310 -15.06 15.16 -17.09
N CYS A 311 -14.98 16.50 -17.23
CA CYS A 311 -15.00 17.43 -16.11
C CYS A 311 -16.29 17.29 -15.28
N LEU A 312 -17.46 17.23 -15.93
CA LEU A 312 -18.75 17.04 -15.26
C LEU A 312 -18.83 15.69 -14.55
N SER A 313 -18.36 14.62 -15.18
CA SER A 313 -18.34 13.29 -14.56
C SER A 313 -17.48 13.31 -13.29
N THR A 314 -16.28 13.89 -13.35
CA THR A 314 -15.34 14.05 -12.24
C THR A 314 -15.95 14.82 -11.06
N LEU A 315 -16.65 15.92 -11.34
CA LEU A 315 -17.32 16.73 -10.30
C LEU A 315 -18.43 15.97 -9.56
N THR A 316 -19.06 15.00 -10.22
CA THR A 316 -20.16 14.24 -9.62
C THR A 316 -19.70 12.91 -9.02
N MET A 317 -18.45 12.48 -9.23
CA MET A 317 -17.96 11.18 -8.75
C MET A 317 -18.05 11.06 -7.24
N THR A 318 -18.45 9.87 -6.77
CA THR A 318 -18.33 9.52 -5.35
C THR A 318 -16.87 9.61 -4.94
N SER A 319 -16.58 10.40 -3.90
CA SER A 319 -15.21 10.50 -3.41
C SER A 319 -14.72 9.16 -2.86
N SER A 320 -13.46 8.80 -3.15
CA SER A 320 -12.80 7.65 -2.56
C SER A 320 -12.86 7.66 -1.02
N GLY A 321 -12.86 8.85 -0.42
CA GLY A 321 -13.05 9.05 1.02
C GLY A 321 -14.42 8.61 1.56
N GLU A 322 -15.49 8.71 0.78
CA GLU A 322 -16.81 8.20 1.19
C GLU A 322 -16.81 6.67 1.24
N ILE A 323 -16.27 6.02 0.20
CA ILE A 323 -16.16 4.56 0.12
C ILE A 323 -15.29 4.05 1.27
N TYR A 324 -14.17 4.72 1.52
CA TYR A 324 -13.27 4.40 2.63
C TYR A 324 -13.95 4.50 4.00
N ASN A 325 -14.74 5.55 4.23
CA ASN A 325 -15.49 5.72 5.48
C ASN A 325 -16.57 4.64 5.67
N LEU A 326 -17.27 4.26 4.59
CA LEU A 326 -18.23 3.15 4.64
C LEU A 326 -17.54 1.82 4.95
N HIS A 327 -16.39 1.56 4.32
CA HIS A 327 -15.57 0.40 4.62
C HIS A 327 -15.17 0.36 6.10
N ALA A 328 -14.66 1.48 6.63
CA ALA A 328 -14.33 1.63 8.05
C ALA A 328 -15.53 1.33 8.97
N ILE A 329 -16.72 1.84 8.65
CA ILE A 329 -17.95 1.60 9.45
C ILE A 329 -18.31 0.11 9.46
N ILE A 330 -18.23 -0.55 8.30
CA ILE A 330 -18.61 -1.97 8.15
C ILE A 330 -17.62 -2.87 8.88
N VAL A 331 -16.32 -2.62 8.74
CA VAL A 331 -15.27 -3.36 9.45
C VAL A 331 -15.42 -3.20 10.96
N ASP A 332 -15.69 -1.98 11.43
CA ASP A 332 -15.82 -1.69 12.87
C ASP A 332 -17.08 -2.30 13.49
N LYS A 333 -18.25 -2.19 12.85
CA LYS A 333 -19.50 -2.80 13.34
C LYS A 333 -19.43 -4.33 13.45
N ASN A 334 -18.56 -4.94 12.65
CA ASN A 334 -18.36 -6.38 12.63
C ASN A 334 -17.23 -6.85 13.57
N TYR A 335 -16.67 -5.96 14.41
CA TYR A 335 -15.47 -6.23 15.19
C TYR A 335 -15.55 -7.48 16.07
N GLU A 336 -16.64 -7.61 16.83
CA GLU A 336 -16.85 -8.72 17.77
C GLU A 336 -17.39 -9.99 17.09
N ASN A 337 -18.05 -9.84 15.95
CA ASN A 337 -18.80 -10.93 15.31
C ASN A 337 -17.93 -11.78 14.38
N TYR A 338 -16.84 -11.22 13.85
CA TYR A 338 -16.03 -11.88 12.84
C TYR A 338 -14.54 -11.71 13.09
N LYS A 339 -13.79 -12.80 12.87
CA LYS A 339 -12.36 -12.73 12.55
C LYS A 339 -12.24 -12.32 11.06
N GLN A 340 -11.15 -11.66 10.68
CA GLN A 340 -10.90 -11.22 9.28
C GLN A 340 -12.04 -10.37 8.70
N ARG A 341 -12.30 -9.22 9.31
CA ARG A 341 -13.45 -8.35 9.01
C ARG A 341 -13.35 -7.66 7.66
N THR A 342 -12.14 -7.31 7.25
CA THR A 342 -11.85 -6.77 5.91
C THR A 342 -12.05 -7.80 4.80
N CYS A 343 -12.10 -9.10 5.14
CA CYS A 343 -12.37 -10.19 4.21
C CYS A 343 -13.86 -10.54 4.09
N GLN A 344 -14.74 -9.83 4.78
CA GLN A 344 -16.18 -10.02 4.63
C GLN A 344 -16.64 -9.57 3.23
N PRO A 345 -17.65 -10.23 2.61
CA PRO A 345 -18.01 -9.95 1.22
C PRO A 345 -18.28 -8.48 0.91
N LEU A 346 -18.98 -7.77 1.81
CA LEU A 346 -19.27 -6.34 1.64
C LEU A 346 -18.03 -5.45 1.84
N ALA A 347 -17.10 -5.85 2.70
CA ALA A 347 -15.83 -5.13 2.87
C ALA A 347 -14.93 -5.31 1.63
N ILE A 348 -14.87 -6.53 1.07
CA ILE A 348 -14.18 -6.81 -0.20
C ILE A 348 -14.80 -6.01 -1.35
N GLU A 349 -16.14 -5.96 -1.44
CA GLU A 349 -16.83 -5.15 -2.45
C GLU A 349 -16.42 -3.67 -2.37
N LEU A 350 -16.39 -3.10 -1.17
CA LEU A 350 -15.96 -1.72 -0.95
C LEU A 350 -14.46 -1.51 -1.19
N ALA A 351 -13.62 -2.51 -0.90
CA ALA A 351 -12.19 -2.48 -1.20
C ALA A 351 -11.94 -2.40 -2.71
N ARG A 352 -12.66 -3.20 -3.52
CA ARG A 352 -12.62 -3.11 -5.00
C ARG A 352 -13.09 -1.75 -5.49
N MET A 353 -14.25 -1.29 -5.01
CA MET A 353 -14.78 0.04 -5.38
C MET A 353 -13.82 1.17 -5.00
N PHE A 354 -13.13 1.05 -3.86
CA PHE A 354 -12.13 2.01 -3.43
C PHE A 354 -10.94 2.05 -4.39
N SER A 355 -10.37 0.89 -4.74
CA SER A 355 -9.28 0.82 -5.73
C SER A 355 -9.70 1.42 -7.08
N SER A 356 -10.86 1.01 -7.62
CA SER A 356 -11.36 1.57 -8.87
C SER A 356 -11.62 3.09 -8.80
N SER A 357 -11.97 3.62 -7.62
CA SER A 357 -12.16 5.06 -7.42
C SER A 357 -10.86 5.87 -7.43
N VAL A 358 -9.74 5.26 -7.04
CA VAL A 358 -8.42 5.91 -7.06
C VAL A 358 -7.92 6.03 -8.50
N ASP A 359 -8.18 5.01 -9.33
CA ASP A 359 -7.78 4.98 -10.73
C ASP A 359 -8.84 5.52 -11.69
N SER A 360 -9.99 6.00 -11.21
CA SER A 360 -11.06 6.49 -12.09
C SER A 360 -10.64 7.64 -12.98
N GLY A 361 -9.77 8.53 -12.48
CA GLY A 361 -9.23 9.65 -13.27
C GLY A 361 -8.28 9.20 -14.39
N LYS A 362 -7.75 7.96 -14.34
CA LYS A 362 -6.92 7.37 -15.39
C LYS A 362 -7.74 6.47 -16.32
N THR A 363 -8.66 5.71 -15.74
CA THR A 363 -9.39 4.63 -16.42
C THR A 363 -10.73 5.06 -16.99
N GLY A 364 -11.28 6.18 -16.52
CA GLY A 364 -12.66 6.59 -16.80
C GLY A 364 -13.70 5.85 -15.97
N TYR A 365 -13.28 4.99 -15.03
CA TYR A 365 -14.19 4.09 -14.33
C TYR A 365 -15.25 4.83 -13.52
N VAL A 366 -16.52 4.56 -13.83
CA VAL A 366 -17.66 5.15 -13.13
C VAL A 366 -18.14 4.21 -12.03
N ILE A 367 -18.02 4.67 -10.80
CA ILE A 367 -18.48 3.95 -9.60
C ILE A 367 -20.02 3.93 -9.57
N ASP A 368 -20.62 2.78 -9.23
CA ASP A 368 -22.05 2.66 -9.02
C ASP A 368 -22.51 3.43 -7.77
N LYS A 369 -22.91 4.68 -7.97
CA LYS A 369 -23.41 5.57 -6.92
C LYS A 369 -24.67 5.03 -6.24
N LYS A 370 -25.53 4.30 -6.97
CA LYS A 370 -26.78 3.75 -6.39
C LYS A 370 -26.44 2.66 -5.38
N ARG A 371 -25.44 1.82 -5.69
CA ARG A 371 -24.96 0.81 -4.76
C ARG A 371 -24.35 1.43 -3.50
N ILE A 372 -23.49 2.43 -3.64
CA ILE A 372 -22.91 3.17 -2.50
C ILE A 372 -24.02 3.81 -1.64
N GLN A 373 -25.00 4.46 -2.26
CA GLN A 373 -26.11 5.08 -1.56
C GLN A 373 -26.92 4.06 -0.75
N LYS A 374 -27.25 2.89 -1.33
CA LYS A 374 -27.95 1.80 -0.61
C LYS A 374 -27.15 1.30 0.59
N ILE A 375 -25.83 1.16 0.45
CA ILE A 375 -24.95 0.73 1.55
C ILE A 375 -24.96 1.81 2.65
N ARG A 376 -24.87 3.08 2.28
CA ARG A 376 -24.92 4.21 3.20
C ARG A 376 -26.25 4.30 3.95
N GLU A 377 -27.37 4.11 3.25
CA GLU A 377 -28.72 4.06 3.82
C GLU A 377 -28.96 2.85 4.72
N LYS A 378 -28.12 1.82 4.65
CA LYS A 378 -28.22 0.65 5.53
C LYS A 378 -27.26 0.72 6.73
N TYR A 379 -26.04 1.24 6.54
CA TYR A 379 -24.98 1.16 7.54
C TYR A 379 -24.41 2.50 7.98
N GLY A 380 -24.52 3.56 7.17
CA GLY A 380 -23.78 4.82 7.28
C GLY A 380 -24.45 5.93 8.09
N GLN A 381 -25.45 5.63 8.93
CA GLN A 381 -26.18 6.62 9.73
C GLN A 381 -25.32 7.20 10.86
N LYS A 382 -24.45 6.36 11.44
CA LYS A 382 -23.53 6.75 12.50
C LYS A 382 -22.13 6.27 12.18
N TYR A 383 -21.14 7.04 12.61
CA TYR A 383 -19.73 6.80 12.41
C TYR A 383 -19.10 6.30 13.70
N PRO A 384 -18.07 5.44 13.65
CA PRO A 384 -17.30 5.17 14.84
C PRO A 384 -16.59 6.45 15.32
N ASP A 385 -16.47 6.59 16.64
CA ASP A 385 -15.95 7.78 17.33
C ASP A 385 -14.55 8.22 16.87
N PHE A 386 -13.69 7.28 16.47
CA PHE A 386 -12.35 7.60 15.94
C PHE A 386 -12.34 8.29 14.58
N LEU A 387 -13.47 8.41 13.87
CA LEU A 387 -13.58 9.20 12.63
C LEU A 387 -13.87 10.70 12.89
N GLY A 388 -13.92 11.13 14.16
CA GLY A 388 -13.98 12.55 14.52
C GLY A 388 -15.24 13.27 14.06
N LYS A 389 -16.37 12.57 13.97
CA LYS A 389 -17.69 13.19 13.71
C LYS A 389 -18.35 13.64 15.02
N ASP A 390 -19.27 14.60 14.91
CA ASP A 390 -20.08 15.10 16.04
C ASP A 390 -20.65 13.94 16.87
N GLU A 391 -20.73 14.08 18.20
CA GLU A 391 -21.22 13.03 19.10
C GLU A 391 -22.59 12.46 18.68
N LYS A 392 -23.50 13.32 18.20
CA LYS A 392 -24.83 12.92 17.71
C LYS A 392 -24.78 11.98 16.50
N LYS A 393 -23.72 12.08 15.69
CA LYS A 393 -23.47 11.28 14.49
C LYS A 393 -22.50 10.12 14.74
N SER A 394 -22.08 9.92 15.99
CA SER A 394 -21.06 8.94 16.34
C SER A 394 -21.60 7.82 17.23
N TYR A 395 -20.94 6.68 17.22
CA TYR A 395 -21.07 5.62 18.21
C TYR A 395 -19.69 5.27 18.76
N GLN A 396 -19.63 4.80 20.01
CA GLN A 396 -18.38 4.38 20.62
C GLN A 396 -17.92 3.05 20.01
N SER A 397 -16.81 3.06 19.29
CA SER A 397 -16.27 1.85 18.67
C SER A 397 -15.71 0.88 19.72
N VAL A 398 -16.04 -0.40 19.61
CA VAL A 398 -15.48 -1.45 20.48
C VAL A 398 -14.13 -1.98 19.97
N SER A 399 -13.72 -1.60 18.75
CA SER A 399 -12.48 -2.08 18.14
C SER A 399 -11.23 -1.55 18.85
N ILE A 400 -10.10 -2.20 18.60
CA ILE A 400 -8.80 -1.72 19.06
C ILE A 400 -8.51 -0.29 18.57
N VAL A 401 -8.91 0.06 17.36
CA VAL A 401 -8.74 1.43 16.83
C VAL A 401 -9.53 2.44 17.66
N GLY A 402 -10.78 2.13 18.02
CA GLY A 402 -11.60 2.96 18.91
C GLY A 402 -11.02 3.08 20.32
N LYS A 403 -10.52 1.97 20.88
CA LYS A 403 -9.85 1.97 22.20
C LYS A 403 -8.61 2.87 22.20
N LEU A 404 -7.73 2.73 21.20
CA LEU A 404 -6.53 3.54 21.06
C LEU A 404 -6.87 5.04 20.86
N TYR A 405 -7.90 5.35 20.08
CA TYR A 405 -8.38 6.72 19.91
C TYR A 405 -8.83 7.36 21.23
N ARG A 406 -9.59 6.63 22.06
CA ARG A 406 -10.04 7.13 23.37
C ARG A 406 -8.88 7.27 24.36
N ASN A 407 -7.90 6.37 24.32
CA ASN A 407 -6.67 6.53 25.09
C ASN A 407 -5.91 7.81 24.67
N ALA A 408 -5.82 8.08 23.36
CA ALA A 408 -5.25 9.33 22.86
C ALA A 408 -6.03 10.56 23.36
N LEU A 409 -7.36 10.52 23.38
CA LEU A 409 -8.19 11.57 23.99
C LEU A 409 -7.91 11.75 25.48
N HIS A 410 -7.74 10.66 26.25
CA HIS A 410 -7.35 10.75 27.66
C HIS A 410 -5.97 11.37 27.83
N TYR A 411 -5.01 10.99 27.01
CA TYR A 411 -3.65 11.55 27.02
C TYR A 411 -3.63 13.05 26.70
N ILE A 412 -4.31 13.47 25.64
CA ILE A 412 -4.41 14.88 25.22
C ILE A 412 -5.08 15.73 26.30
N ASN A 413 -6.14 15.20 26.94
CA ASN A 413 -6.85 15.90 28.00
C ASN A 413 -6.18 15.80 29.38
N GLY A 414 -4.98 15.20 29.47
CA GLY A 414 -4.22 15.09 30.73
C GLY A 414 -4.85 14.16 31.78
N LYS A 415 -5.71 13.23 31.37
CA LYS A 415 -6.35 12.23 32.25
C LYS A 415 -5.42 11.03 32.48
N THR A 416 -4.31 11.24 33.20
CA THR A 416 -3.25 10.24 33.42
C THR A 416 -3.72 9.04 34.22
N ASP A 417 -4.53 9.25 35.26
CA ASP A 417 -4.97 8.17 36.17
C ASP A 417 -5.77 7.09 35.41
N LYS A 418 -6.60 7.51 34.45
CA LYS A 418 -7.34 6.59 33.57
C LYS A 418 -6.42 5.75 32.69
N LEU A 419 -5.34 6.35 32.19
CA LEU A 419 -4.37 5.62 31.38
C LEU A 419 -3.57 4.64 32.22
N GLU A 420 -3.20 5.02 33.44
CA GLU A 420 -2.51 4.15 34.39
C GLU A 420 -3.35 2.92 34.74
N GLU A 421 -4.66 3.09 34.98
CA GLU A 421 -5.60 1.99 35.21
C GLU A 421 -5.65 1.03 34.01
N ILE A 422 -5.83 1.57 32.80
CA ILE A 422 -5.89 0.79 31.55
C ILE A 422 -4.60 -0.02 31.34
N PHE A 423 -3.44 0.61 31.54
CA PHE A 423 -2.15 -0.04 31.32
C PHE A 423 -1.76 -0.99 32.47
N ALA A 424 -2.25 -0.77 33.69
CA ALA A 424 -2.09 -1.73 34.78
C ALA A 424 -2.82 -3.04 34.48
N GLN A 425 -4.07 -2.96 33.99
CA GLN A 425 -4.84 -4.14 33.58
C GLN A 425 -4.17 -4.91 32.43
N LEU A 426 -3.58 -4.20 31.45
CA LEU A 426 -2.82 -4.81 30.37
C LEU A 426 -1.65 -5.67 30.89
N ASN A 427 -0.89 -5.15 31.86
CA ASN A 427 0.25 -5.85 32.44
C ASN A 427 -0.15 -7.09 33.25
N ILE A 428 -1.33 -7.09 33.88
CA ILE A 428 -1.85 -8.25 34.61
C ILE A 428 -2.19 -9.38 33.63
N ASN A 429 -2.93 -9.08 32.57
CA ASN A 429 -3.34 -10.06 31.56
C ASN A 429 -2.14 -10.71 30.84
N ASP A 430 -1.06 -9.94 30.58
CA ASP A 430 0.16 -10.45 29.97
C ASP A 430 0.89 -11.48 30.85
N ASN A 431 0.81 -11.33 32.18
CA ASN A 431 1.40 -12.31 33.10
C ASN A 431 0.59 -13.61 33.13
N GLU A 432 -0.73 -13.52 33.04
CA GLU A 432 -1.62 -14.68 32.96
C GLU A 432 -1.45 -15.46 31.64
N GLU A 433 -1.32 -14.77 30.49
CA GLU A 433 -1.05 -15.41 29.20
C GLU A 433 0.31 -16.13 29.18
N LYS A 434 1.33 -15.60 29.87
CA LYS A 434 2.65 -16.25 30.00
C LYS A 434 2.67 -17.43 30.96
N LEU A 435 1.71 -17.51 31.89
CA LEU A 435 1.60 -18.59 32.88
C LEU A 435 0.86 -19.82 32.32
N LEU A 436 0.18 -19.70 31.18
CA LEU A 436 -0.36 -20.86 30.46
C LEU A 436 0.78 -21.63 29.78
N PRO A 437 0.93 -22.94 30.02
CA PRO A 437 1.99 -23.71 29.41
C PRO A 437 1.83 -23.67 27.88
N HIS A 438 2.85 -23.18 27.19
CA HIS A 438 3.01 -23.44 25.77
C HIS A 438 3.13 -24.96 25.59
N ASP A 439 2.09 -25.58 25.06
CA ASP A 439 2.10 -26.97 24.64
C ASP A 439 3.24 -27.16 23.63
N THR A 440 4.37 -27.67 24.12
CA THR A 440 5.60 -27.90 23.33
C THR A 440 5.61 -29.31 22.73
N SER A 441 4.42 -29.92 22.58
CA SER A 441 4.25 -31.32 22.22
C SER A 441 3.57 -31.54 20.85
N SER A 442 3.88 -30.75 19.82
CA SER A 442 3.52 -31.15 18.43
C SER A 442 4.39 -30.47 17.36
N ALA A 443 5.70 -30.40 17.60
CA ALA A 443 6.69 -30.01 16.59
C ALA A 443 7.68 -31.16 16.36
N LYS A 444 7.16 -32.32 15.93
CA LYS A 444 7.89 -33.41 15.27
C LYS A 444 6.84 -34.32 14.64
N ASN A 445 6.95 -34.56 13.34
CA ASN A 445 6.10 -35.37 12.46
C ASN A 445 4.93 -34.65 11.77
N ILE A 446 5.24 -33.78 10.80
CA ILE A 446 4.45 -33.68 9.56
C ILE A 446 5.45 -33.43 8.42
N ILE A 447 6.14 -34.50 8.02
CA ILE A 447 6.64 -34.68 6.65
C ILE A 447 5.97 -36.00 6.22
N ASP A 448 5.34 -35.96 5.05
CA ASP A 448 4.64 -37.03 4.33
C ASP A 448 3.09 -37.11 4.46
N GLN A 449 2.47 -36.80 3.30
CA GLN A 449 1.17 -37.27 2.75
C GLN A 449 -0.07 -36.35 2.90
N PRO A 450 -1.09 -36.44 2.00
CA PRO A 450 -1.27 -35.53 0.87
C PRO A 450 -2.63 -34.78 0.93
N ASP A 451 -2.78 -33.81 0.02
CA ASP A 451 -4.03 -33.17 -0.44
C ASP A 451 -5.31 -33.41 0.35
N ILE A 452 -5.73 -32.40 1.12
CA ILE A 452 -7.14 -32.21 1.46
C ILE A 452 -7.66 -31.04 0.62
N SER A 453 -8.28 -31.42 -0.49
CA SER A 453 -9.08 -30.55 -1.35
C SER A 453 -10.22 -29.91 -0.56
N CYS A 454 -10.24 -28.57 -0.49
CA CYS A 454 -11.47 -27.82 -0.23
C CYS A 454 -12.41 -28.02 -1.42
N THR A 455 -13.55 -28.65 -1.17
CA THR A 455 -14.60 -28.92 -2.15
C THR A 455 -15.13 -27.63 -2.77
N SER A 456 -14.80 -27.39 -4.03
CA SER A 456 -15.55 -26.52 -4.93
C SER A 456 -16.76 -27.29 -5.47
N ALA A 457 -17.95 -26.75 -5.22
CA ALA A 457 -19.16 -27.22 -5.89
C ALA A 457 -19.28 -26.54 -7.26
N ASP A 458 -18.50 -27.00 -8.23
CA ASP A 458 -18.71 -26.71 -9.65
C ASP A 458 -19.27 -27.96 -10.33
N LYS A 459 -20.57 -27.94 -10.63
CA LYS A 459 -21.18 -28.89 -11.57
C LYS A 459 -21.02 -28.33 -12.98
N SER A 460 -19.91 -28.65 -13.63
CA SER A 460 -19.76 -28.55 -15.09
C SER A 460 -20.31 -29.82 -15.73
N ILE A 461 -21.42 -29.68 -16.46
CA ILE A 461 -21.99 -30.74 -17.29
C ILE A 461 -21.19 -30.77 -18.60
N GLN A 462 -20.55 -31.91 -18.87
CA GLN A 462 -19.87 -32.19 -20.14
C GLN A 462 -20.88 -32.30 -21.29
N LEU A 463 -20.60 -31.59 -22.39
CA LEU A 463 -21.27 -31.74 -23.67
C LEU A 463 -20.35 -32.53 -24.62
N HIS A 464 -20.89 -33.60 -25.21
CA HIS A 464 -20.38 -34.18 -26.46
C HIS A 464 -21.57 -34.53 -27.39
N PRO A 465 -21.33 -34.63 -28.72
CA PRO A 465 -22.15 -33.99 -29.74
C PRO A 465 -23.04 -34.96 -30.53
N GLY A 466 -24.12 -34.46 -31.13
CA GLY A 466 -24.92 -35.21 -32.11
C GLY A 466 -26.33 -34.67 -32.33
N SER A 467 -26.48 -33.92 -33.42
CA SER A 467 -27.65 -33.34 -34.12
C SER A 467 -28.94 -34.20 -34.22
N PRO A 468 -30.02 -33.73 -34.90
CA PRO A 468 -30.86 -32.54 -34.70
C PRO A 468 -32.36 -32.93 -34.65
N LEU A 469 -33.30 -32.00 -34.31
CA LEU A 469 -34.61 -31.80 -34.97
C LEU A 469 -35.62 -30.96 -34.15
N SER A 470 -36.27 -30.08 -34.91
CA SER A 470 -37.62 -29.50 -34.83
C SER A 470 -38.13 -28.81 -33.55
N GLU A 471 -38.35 -27.49 -33.73
CA GLU A 471 -39.65 -26.80 -33.56
C GLU A 471 -40.61 -27.36 -32.49
N THR A 472 -40.92 -26.54 -31.48
CA THR A 472 -42.26 -25.93 -31.36
C THR A 472 -42.33 -24.98 -30.16
N GLN A 473 -43.11 -23.92 -30.39
CA GLN A 473 -43.50 -22.87 -29.46
C GLN A 473 -44.16 -23.44 -28.20
N ASN A 474 -43.96 -22.79 -27.06
CA ASN A 474 -45.10 -22.37 -26.24
C ASN A 474 -44.74 -21.22 -25.30
N LEU A 475 -45.51 -20.14 -25.48
CA LEU A 475 -45.67 -19.02 -24.57
C LEU A 475 -46.11 -19.51 -23.19
N ILE A 476 -45.73 -18.78 -22.14
CA ILE A 476 -46.67 -18.22 -21.15
C ILE A 476 -45.90 -17.14 -20.35
N SER A 477 -46.33 -15.92 -20.57
CA SER A 477 -46.13 -14.73 -19.74
C SER A 477 -46.71 -14.92 -18.33
N ILE A 478 -46.15 -14.29 -17.30
CA ILE A 478 -46.93 -13.56 -16.28
C ILE A 478 -46.07 -12.50 -15.58
N ASN A 479 -46.63 -11.30 -15.65
CA ASN A 479 -46.46 -10.02 -14.97
C ASN A 479 -45.55 -9.88 -13.74
N VAL A 480 -44.72 -8.84 -13.83
CA VAL A 480 -44.18 -8.05 -12.72
C VAL A 480 -45.19 -6.96 -12.37
N SER A 481 -45.61 -6.90 -11.09
CA SER A 481 -46.35 -5.78 -10.51
C SER A 481 -45.59 -5.26 -9.29
N LEU A 482 -45.04 -4.05 -9.45
CA LEU A 482 -44.74 -3.01 -8.46
C LEU A 482 -44.90 -3.32 -6.96
N LEU A 483 -43.82 -3.12 -6.20
CA LEU A 483 -43.69 -2.06 -5.16
C LEU A 483 -42.22 -1.80 -4.84
#